data_AF-A0A962WUC1-F1
#
_entry.id   AF-A0A962WUC1-F1
#
_cell.length_a   1.000
_cell.length_b   1.000
_cell.length_c   1.000
_cell.angle_alpha   90.00
_cell.angle_beta   90.00
_cell.angle_gamma   90.00
#
_symmetry.space_group_name_H-M   'P 1'
#
loop_
_entity.id
_entity.type
_entity.pdbx_description
1 polymer ?
#
loop_
_entity_poly.entity_id
_entity_poly.type
_entity_poly.pdbx_seq_one_letter_code
_entity_poly.pdbx_strand_id
1 'polypeptide(L)'
;MQLKYELIEDHFEEITQMRTKTEQARLPGGSWLIRTVMYTPYLISADVTQISVAGSGKKKKKRQKKKDRKQNRKASLFDPIS
;
A
#
# COMPACT_ATOMS: atom_id res chain seq x y z
N MET A 1 -12.88 -5.12 -1.56
CA MET A 1 -12.45 -3.70 -1.57
C MET A 1 -12.14 -3.30 -2.99
N GLN A 2 -12.67 -2.17 -3.45
CA GLN A 2 -12.38 -1.63 -4.78
C GLN A 2 -11.44 -0.43 -4.62
N LEU A 3 -10.28 -0.46 -5.29
CA LEU A 3 -9.35 0.66 -5.30
C LEU A 3 -9.83 1.69 -6.34
N LYS A 4 -9.90 2.96 -5.94
CA LYS A 4 -10.14 4.07 -6.87
C LYS A 4 -8.80 4.48 -7.45
N TYR A 5 -8.65 4.26 -8.75
CA TYR A 5 -7.48 4.69 -9.51
C TYR A 5 -7.73 6.06 -10.10
N GLU A 6 -6.73 6.92 -9.99
CA GLU A 6 -6.65 8.23 -10.62
C GLU A 6 -5.60 8.17 -11.72
N LEU A 7 -5.95 8.65 -12.91
CA LEU A 7 -5.04 8.71 -14.05
C LEU A 7 -4.04 9.84 -13.82
N ILE A 8 -2.75 9.52 -13.88
CA ILE A 8 -1.66 10.51 -13.85
C ILE A 8 -1.31 10.89 -15.29
N GLU A 9 -1.06 9.88 -16.11
CA GLU A 9 -0.54 10.07 -17.46
C GLU A 9 -1.09 8.98 -18.39
N ASP A 10 -1.37 9.38 -19.63
CA ASP A 10 -1.78 8.51 -20.71
C ASP A 10 -1.09 8.98 -21.98
N HIS A 11 -0.11 8.22 -22.45
CA HIS A 11 0.65 8.52 -23.64
C HIS A 11 0.39 7.44 -24.69
N PHE A 12 0.01 7.85 -25.89
CA PHE A 12 -0.15 6.97 -27.03
C PHE A 12 0.82 7.37 -28.13
N GLU A 13 1.56 6.39 -28.64
CA GLU A 13 2.50 6.53 -29.74
C GLU A 13 1.92 5.85 -30.98
N GLU A 14 1.73 6.63 -32.05
CA GLU A 14 1.01 6.16 -33.25
C GLU A 14 1.83 5.20 -34.12
N ILE A 15 3.14 5.44 -34.25
CA ILE A 15 4.03 4.65 -35.12
C ILE A 15 4.15 3.21 -34.64
N THR A 16 4.36 3.04 -33.33
CA THR A 16 4.57 1.74 -32.69
C THR A 16 3.26 1.14 -32.15
N GLN A 17 2.16 1.91 -32.21
CA GLN A 17 0.88 1.59 -31.58
C GLN A 17 1.00 1.25 -30.09
N MET A 18 2.02 1.79 -29.42
CA MET A 18 2.22 1.59 -28.00
C MET A 18 1.43 2.62 -27.18
N ARG A 19 0.87 2.18 -26.06
CA ARG A 19 0.21 3.07 -25.09
C ARG A 19 0.77 2.84 -23.70
N THR A 20 1.18 3.90 -23.03
CA THR A 20 1.61 3.84 -21.64
C THR A 20 0.61 4.59 -20.78
N LYS A 21 0.04 3.91 -19.78
CA LYS A 21 -0.87 4.50 -18.79
C LYS A 21 -0.29 4.40 -17.40
N THR A 22 -0.19 5.53 -16.72
CA THR A 22 0.25 5.60 -15.34
C THR A 22 -0.92 6.02 -14.46
N GLU A 23 -1.25 5.18 -13.47
CA GLU A 23 -2.36 5.38 -12.55
C GLU A 23 -1.87 5.31 -11.10
N GLN A 24 -2.51 6.05 -10.21
CA GLN A 24 -2.29 5.96 -8.77
C GLN A 24 -3.56 5.59 -8.02
N ALA A 25 -3.41 4.82 -6.94
CA ALA A 25 -4.50 4.52 -6.02
C ALA A 25 -4.05 4.70 -4.57
N ARG A 26 -4.96 5.22 -3.75
CA ARG A 26 -4.74 5.35 -2.30
C ARG A 26 -5.11 4.05 -1.60
N LEU A 27 -4.15 3.45 -0.89
CA LEU A 27 -4.38 2.21 -0.14
C LEU A 27 -4.92 2.47 1.27
N PRO A 28 -5.73 1.55 1.83
CA PRO A 28 -6.14 1.59 3.24
C PRO A 28 -4.91 1.42 4.14
N GLY A 29 -4.49 2.51 4.77
CA GLY A 29 -3.20 2.56 5.49
C GLY A 29 -2.32 3.72 5.03
N GLY A 30 -2.74 4.50 4.04
CA GLY A 30 -2.07 5.74 3.66
C GLY A 30 -0.76 5.52 2.90
N SER A 31 -0.56 4.35 2.32
CA SER A 31 0.40 4.15 1.23
C SER A 31 -0.25 4.48 -0.11
N TRP A 32 0.58 4.77 -1.10
CA TRP A 32 0.18 4.90 -2.49
C TRP A 32 0.55 3.63 -3.25
N LEU A 33 -0.24 3.31 -4.25
CA LEU A 33 0.08 2.30 -5.25
C LEU A 33 0.14 3.03 -6.58
N ILE A 34 1.26 2.93 -7.28
CA ILE A 34 1.44 3.45 -8.63
C ILE A 34 1.50 2.24 -9.55
N ARG A 35 0.69 2.25 -10.59
CA ARG A 35 0.68 1.21 -11.63
C ARG A 35 0.97 1.88 -12.97
N THR A 36 1.96 1.36 -13.68
CA THR A 36 2.25 1.74 -15.05
C THR A 36 1.92 0.55 -15.95
N VAL A 37 1.00 0.72 -16.88
CA VAL A 37 0.62 -0.31 -17.86
C VAL A 37 1.11 0.11 -19.23
N MET A 38 1.84 -0.78 -19.88
CA MET A 38 2.26 -0.65 -21.26
C MET A 38 1.41 -1.61 -22.11
N TYR A 39 0.60 -1.04 -22.98
CA TYR A 39 -0.13 -1.76 -24.02
C TYR A 39 0.71 -1.73 -25.28
N THR A 40 1.04 -2.91 -25.78
CA THR A 40 1.65 -3.09 -27.10
C THR A 40 0.71 -3.97 -27.94
N PRO A 41 0.87 -4.02 -29.26
CA PRO A 41 0.04 -4.88 -30.12
C PRO A 41 0.08 -6.37 -29.73
N TYR A 42 1.18 -6.85 -29.14
CA TYR A 42 1.41 -8.28 -28.88
C TYR A 42 1.27 -8.67 -27.40
N LEU A 43 1.47 -7.72 -26.48
CA LEU A 43 1.40 -7.98 -25.06
C LEU A 43 0.93 -6.76 -24.26
N ILE A 44 0.37 -7.04 -23.08
CA ILE A 44 0.10 -6.04 -22.06
C ILE A 44 1.02 -6.36 -20.88
N SER A 45 1.88 -5.41 -20.52
CA SER A 45 2.73 -5.50 -19.33
C SER A 45 2.34 -4.43 -18.33
N ALA A 46 2.50 -4.74 -17.05
CA ALA A 46 2.23 -3.81 -15.97
C ALA A 46 3.31 -3.91 -14.90
N ASP A 47 3.80 -2.76 -14.46
CA ASP A 47 4.60 -2.63 -13.26
C ASP A 47 3.78 -1.95 -12.16
N VAL A 48 3.92 -2.44 -10.94
CA VAL A 48 3.15 -1.96 -9.79
C VAL A 48 4.10 -1.74 -8.61
N THR A 49 4.22 -0.48 -8.22
CA THR A 49 5.07 -0.08 -7.10
C THR A 49 4.23 0.48 -5.96
N GLN A 50 4.47 0.00 -4.74
CA GLN A 50 3.84 0.52 -3.53
C GLN A 50 4.76 1.50 -2.81
N ILE A 51 4.31 2.74 -2.62
CA ILE A 51 5.04 3.78 -1.91
C ILE A 51 4.45 3.96 -0.51
N SER A 52 5.24 3.64 0.52
CA SER A 52 4.86 3.93 1.90
C SER A 52 5.11 5.41 2.23
N VAL A 53 4.08 6.13 2.68
CA VAL A 53 4.27 7.49 3.20
C VAL A 53 4.84 7.40 4.61
N ALA A 54 6.02 7.97 4.84
CA ALA A 54 6.68 7.99 6.14
C ALA A 54 5.78 8.68 7.19
N GLY A 55 5.17 7.87 8.07
CA GLY A 55 4.29 8.35 9.13
C GLY A 55 3.07 7.47 9.39
N SER A 56 2.57 6.74 8.38
CA SER A 56 1.37 5.91 8.53
C SER A 56 1.63 4.58 9.26
N GLY A 57 2.84 4.01 9.15
CA GLY A 57 3.25 2.78 9.85
C GLY A 57 3.53 2.95 11.35
N LYS A 58 3.89 4.15 11.81
CA LYS A 58 4.22 4.41 13.24
C LYS A 58 3.00 4.25 14.16
N LYS A 59 1.78 4.49 13.66
CA LYS A 59 0.54 4.33 14.46
C LYS A 59 0.20 2.87 14.77
N LYS A 60 0.44 1.93 13.83
CA LYS A 60 0.21 0.49 14.08
C LYS A 60 1.19 -0.08 15.11
N LYS A 61 2.50 0.21 14.97
CA LYS A 61 3.53 -0.27 15.92
C LYS A 61 3.30 0.24 17.36
N LYS A 62 2.87 1.52 17.54
CA LYS A 62 2.54 2.08 18.85
C LYS A 62 1.29 1.43 19.48
N ARG A 63 0.25 1.12 18.68
CA ARG A 63 -0.97 0.45 19.17
C ARG A 63 -0.70 -1.00 19.59
N GLN A 64 0.12 -1.74 18.85
CA GLN A 64 0.55 -3.10 19.22
C GLN A 64 1.30 -3.08 20.56
N LYS A 65 2.34 -2.25 20.67
CA LYS A 65 3.16 -2.11 21.90
C LYS A 65 2.35 -1.71 23.15
N LYS A 66 1.27 -0.92 22.99
CA LYS A 66 0.36 -0.56 24.10
C LYS A 66 -0.55 -1.72 24.52
N LYS A 67 -0.98 -2.58 23.58
CA LYS A 67 -1.77 -3.78 23.89
C LYS A 67 -0.91 -4.83 24.59
N ASP A 68 0.30 -5.06 24.09
CA ASP A 68 1.25 -6.01 24.67
C ASP A 68 1.62 -5.60 26.11
N ARG A 69 1.85 -4.31 26.36
CA ARG A 69 2.08 -3.78 27.73
C ARG A 69 0.89 -3.97 28.67
N LYS A 70 -0.34 -3.89 28.17
CA LYS A 70 -1.56 -4.09 29.00
C LYS A 70 -1.79 -5.57 29.31
N GLN A 71 -1.50 -6.47 28.38
CA GLN A 71 -1.54 -7.91 28.63
C GLN A 71 -0.48 -8.33 29.65
N ASN A 72 0.75 -7.84 29.51
CA ASN A 72 1.84 -8.19 30.44
C ASN A 72 1.55 -7.73 31.88
N ARG A 73 0.92 -6.56 32.06
CA ARG A 73 0.49 -6.08 33.38
C ARG A 73 -0.66 -6.86 33.99
N LYS A 74 -1.53 -7.47 33.18
CA LYS A 74 -2.61 -8.33 33.66
C LYS A 74 -2.09 -9.71 34.06
N ALA A 75 -1.13 -10.24 33.31
CA ALA A 75 -0.44 -11.49 33.65
C ALA A 75 0.26 -11.36 35.01
N SER A 76 1.07 -10.30 35.19
CA SER A 76 1.79 -10.06 36.45
C SER A 76 0.91 -9.68 37.66
N LEU A 77 -0.40 -9.45 37.46
CA LEU A 77 -1.34 -9.15 38.54
C LEU A 77 -2.07 -10.40 39.05
N PHE A 78 -2.02 -11.48 38.28
CA PHE A 78 -2.68 -12.75 38.56
C PHE A 78 -1.71 -13.85 38.97
N ASP A 79 -0.42 -13.54 39.12
CA ASP A 79 0.56 -14.46 39.67
C ASP A 79 0.32 -14.57 41.19
N PRO A 80 -0.17 -15.71 41.72
CA PRO A 80 -0.29 -15.90 43.15
C PRO A 80 1.12 -15.92 43.73
N ILE A 81 1.39 -15.01 44.67
CA ILE A 81 2.60 -15.00 45.48
C ILE A 81 2.66 -16.37 46.18
N SER A 82 3.64 -17.19 45.81
CA SER A 82 3.98 -18.45 46.50
C SER A 82 4.57 -18.15 47.87
#